data_AF-A0A1C5KBC4-F1
#
_entry.id   AF-A0A1C5KBC4-F1
#
_cell.length_a   1.000
_cell.length_b   1.000
_cell.length_c   1.000
_cell.angle_alpha   90.00
_cell.angle_beta   90.00
_cell.angle_gamma   90.00
#
_symmetry.space_group_name_H-M   'P 1'
#
loop_
_entity.id
_entity.type
_entity.pdbx_description
1 polymer ?
#
loop_
_entity_poly.entity_id
_entity_poly.type
_entity_poly.pdbx_seq_one_letter_code
_entity_poly.pdbx_strand_id
1 'polypeptide(L)'
;MRRIAVLDAPTNLGLRPPTATSVPGCGKAPGALRDHGLLARLGARDAGCLTAPRYDPGDWRPGDGVCHAREISGYSTVLADRIGAIIDRGEFPLVLGGDCSVLLGSALAMHRLGEAVGGRIGLVFVDGHSDFRHPGNASYVGAAAGEDLALVTGRGQADLAAIEGRRPYFRDIDVVVLGIRAQDEYRLDLQAAGITTRPVPALRAEGAARSAQWAHEQLADCAGYWVHIDVDVLDPAVMPAVDAPDPGGIAFAELEILLAGLVDTPHCLGVELTVFDPDYDPDGAYAAEIVNTVVAGLAPVVAPDAVAPRLLPPRAAHPDPVPAQPDPSGSAGLAGGAGLAGGAGLAGGAGLAGGAGLAGGAGLAGGAGLAGGAGLAGEPNPAWESGRAGQLGRVEGQDRAGEPGGRAEGAGRAEEPVA
;
A
#
# COMPACT_ATOMS: atom_id res chain seq x y z
N MET A 1 26.75 3.16 -5.83
CA MET A 1 25.89 2.10 -5.25
C MET A 1 25.05 2.64 -4.10
N ARG A 2 23.72 2.69 -4.25
CA ARG A 2 22.82 3.02 -3.13
C ARG A 2 22.59 1.77 -2.30
N ARG A 3 22.65 1.89 -0.97
CA ARG A 3 22.27 0.79 -0.09
C ARG A 3 20.74 0.73 0.00
N ILE A 4 20.16 -0.43 -0.31
CA ILE A 4 18.72 -0.65 -0.12
C ILE A 4 18.44 -0.81 1.39
N ALA A 5 17.35 -0.19 1.85
CA ALA A 5 16.80 -0.38 3.18
C ALA A 5 15.37 -0.88 3.06
N VAL A 6 15.10 -2.09 3.58
CA VAL A 6 13.78 -2.72 3.51
C VAL A 6 12.98 -2.35 4.74
N LEU A 7 11.81 -1.74 4.54
CA LEU A 7 10.89 -1.33 5.59
C LEU A 7 9.58 -2.09 5.44
N ASP A 8 9.15 -2.79 6.47
CA ASP A 8 7.85 -3.46 6.44
C ASP A 8 6.76 -2.50 6.89
N ALA A 9 5.73 -2.37 6.07
CA ALA A 9 4.55 -1.58 6.32
C ALA A 9 3.28 -2.45 6.20
N PRO A 10 3.13 -3.50 7.04
CA PRO A 10 1.96 -4.36 6.97
C PRO A 10 0.68 -3.59 7.28
N THR A 11 -0.36 -3.75 6.46
CA THR A 11 -1.70 -3.22 6.72
C THR A 11 -2.74 -3.95 5.88
N ASN A 12 -3.96 -4.05 6.40
CA ASN A 12 -5.14 -4.48 5.65
C ASN A 12 -6.25 -3.42 5.65
N LEU A 13 -6.01 -2.27 6.30
CA LEU A 13 -7.02 -1.28 6.64
C LEU A 13 -7.71 -0.68 5.41
N GLY A 14 -7.00 -0.59 4.28
CA GLY A 14 -7.54 -0.04 3.04
C GLY A 14 -8.46 -1.00 2.28
N LEU A 15 -8.49 -2.28 2.65
CA LEU A 15 -9.22 -3.33 1.95
C LEU A 15 -10.59 -3.59 2.56
N ARG A 16 -11.48 -4.11 1.71
CA ARG A 16 -12.71 -4.77 2.16
C ARG A 16 -12.40 -6.20 2.56
N PRO A 17 -13.04 -6.74 3.60
CA PRO A 17 -12.76 -8.10 3.99
C PRO A 17 -13.40 -9.07 2.97
N PRO A 18 -12.75 -10.21 2.63
CA PRO A 18 -13.32 -11.20 1.72
C PRO A 18 -14.70 -11.71 2.16
N THR A 19 -14.92 -11.77 3.47
CA THR A 19 -16.20 -12.08 4.12
C THR A 19 -16.40 -11.18 5.33
N ALA A 20 -17.64 -11.04 5.82
CA ALA A 20 -17.91 -10.20 7.00
C ALA A 20 -17.18 -10.62 8.29
N THR A 21 -16.63 -11.83 8.35
CA THR A 21 -15.96 -12.38 9.54
C THR A 21 -14.46 -12.63 9.33
N SER A 22 -13.90 -12.27 8.18
CA SER A 22 -12.48 -12.44 7.88
C SER A 22 -11.73 -11.10 7.89
N VAL A 23 -10.42 -11.18 8.09
CA VAL A 23 -9.49 -10.07 7.85
C VAL A 23 -8.74 -10.40 6.56
N PRO A 24 -8.50 -9.42 5.66
CA PRO A 24 -7.64 -9.63 4.50
C PRO A 24 -6.25 -10.17 4.88
N GLY A 25 -5.58 -10.90 4.00
CA GLY A 25 -4.30 -11.52 4.31
C GLY A 25 -3.07 -10.70 3.90
N CYS A 26 -3.22 -9.65 3.08
CA CYS A 26 -2.12 -8.85 2.54
C CYS A 26 -1.13 -8.31 3.58
N GLY A 27 -1.58 -7.99 4.79
CA GLY A 27 -0.70 -7.58 5.89
C GLY A 27 0.36 -8.61 6.30
N LYS A 28 0.26 -9.85 5.83
CA LYS A 28 1.26 -10.93 6.02
C LYS A 28 2.38 -10.89 4.96
N ALA A 29 2.20 -10.16 3.86
CA ALA A 29 3.12 -10.13 2.73
C ALA A 29 4.58 -9.83 3.12
N PRO A 30 4.88 -8.84 3.99
CA PRO A 30 6.27 -8.55 4.32
C PRO A 30 6.99 -9.75 4.96
N GLY A 31 6.30 -10.51 5.82
CA GLY A 31 6.83 -11.72 6.43
C GLY A 31 7.09 -12.81 5.40
N ALA A 32 6.09 -13.12 4.56
CA ALA A 32 6.20 -14.14 3.52
C ALA A 32 7.36 -13.85 2.55
N LEU A 33 7.52 -12.60 2.09
CA LEU A 33 8.61 -12.22 1.20
C LEU A 33 9.99 -12.32 1.88
N ARG A 34 10.08 -12.00 3.17
CA ARG A 34 11.32 -12.14 3.95
C ARG A 34 11.73 -13.60 4.15
N ASP A 35 10.79 -14.51 4.30
CA ASP A 35 11.05 -15.94 4.46
C ASP A 35 11.74 -16.55 3.23
N HIS A 36 11.60 -15.92 2.05
CA HIS A 36 12.34 -16.26 0.83
C HIS A 36 13.71 -15.54 0.70
N GLY A 37 14.24 -15.02 1.81
CA GLY A 37 15.61 -14.50 1.91
C GLY A 37 15.82 -13.13 1.27
N LEU A 38 14.76 -12.35 1.05
CA LEU A 38 14.79 -11.06 0.35
C LEU A 38 15.93 -10.13 0.83
N LEU A 39 16.04 -9.91 2.15
CA LEU A 39 17.09 -9.07 2.73
C LEU A 39 18.50 -9.49 2.34
N ALA A 40 18.79 -10.80 2.48
CA ALA A 40 20.10 -11.36 2.20
C ALA A 40 20.42 -11.29 0.71
N ARG A 41 19.43 -11.59 -0.15
CA ARG A 41 19.57 -11.55 -1.61
C ARG A 41 19.81 -10.14 -2.15
N LEU A 42 19.22 -9.12 -1.51
CA LEU A 42 19.44 -7.71 -1.84
C LEU A 42 20.70 -7.11 -1.19
N GLY A 43 21.32 -7.80 -0.22
CA GLY A 43 22.34 -7.19 0.64
C GLY A 43 21.82 -5.96 1.40
N ALA A 44 20.52 -5.93 1.67
CA ALA A 44 19.83 -4.75 2.17
C ALA A 44 20.00 -4.57 3.68
N ARG A 45 19.84 -3.33 4.15
CA ARG A 45 19.66 -3.03 5.57
C ARG A 45 18.23 -3.36 5.97
N ASP A 46 18.05 -4.01 7.10
CA ASP A 46 16.74 -4.09 7.72
C ASP A 46 16.38 -2.74 8.34
N ALA A 47 15.33 -2.10 7.84
CA ALA A 47 14.78 -0.87 8.40
C ALA A 47 13.69 -1.13 9.44
N GLY A 48 13.39 -2.40 9.75
CA GLY A 48 12.39 -2.82 10.72
C GLY A 48 10.97 -2.85 10.14
N CYS A 49 10.01 -2.93 11.05
CA CYS A 49 8.59 -3.09 10.72
C CYS A 49 7.75 -2.04 11.46
N LEU A 50 6.67 -1.59 10.84
CA LEU A 50 5.63 -0.80 11.50
C LEU A 50 4.60 -1.73 12.16
N THR A 51 4.03 -1.28 13.28
CA THR A 51 2.93 -1.99 13.92
C THR A 51 1.61 -1.54 13.31
N ALA A 52 0.98 -2.42 12.54
CA ALA A 52 -0.34 -2.18 11.96
C ALA A 52 -1.40 -2.03 13.08
N PRO A 53 -2.32 -1.06 12.97
CA PRO A 53 -3.54 -1.07 13.76
C PRO A 53 -4.35 -2.36 13.49
N ARG A 54 -5.18 -2.73 14.45
CA ARG A 54 -6.09 -3.86 14.28
C ARG A 54 -7.10 -3.53 13.17
N TYR A 55 -7.33 -4.49 12.28
CA TYR A 55 -8.46 -4.44 11.36
C TYR A 55 -9.77 -4.64 12.14
N ASP A 56 -10.54 -3.57 12.29
CA ASP A 56 -11.81 -3.58 13.02
C ASP A 56 -12.72 -2.48 12.45
N PRO A 57 -13.67 -2.84 11.57
CA PRO A 57 -14.61 -1.89 10.98
C PRO A 57 -15.56 -1.27 12.02
N GLY A 58 -15.67 -1.84 13.23
CA GLY A 58 -16.58 -1.37 14.26
C GLY A 58 -18.04 -1.27 13.78
N ASP A 59 -18.64 -0.11 13.96
CA ASP A 59 -20.00 0.22 13.54
C ASP A 59 -20.07 0.93 12.17
N TRP A 60 -18.96 1.07 11.45
CA TRP A 60 -18.90 1.72 10.14
C TRP A 60 -19.94 1.14 9.16
N ARG A 61 -20.59 2.02 8.39
CA ARG A 61 -21.56 1.68 7.36
C ARG A 61 -21.23 2.36 6.03
N PRO A 62 -21.70 1.76 4.91
CA PRO A 62 -21.66 2.43 3.63
C PRO A 62 -22.27 3.85 3.70
N GLY A 63 -21.48 4.86 3.37
CA GLY A 63 -21.87 6.27 3.45
C GLY A 63 -21.15 7.07 4.54
N ASP A 64 -20.51 6.39 5.50
CA ASP A 64 -19.72 7.05 6.57
C ASP A 64 -18.36 7.56 6.07
N GLY A 65 -18.03 7.31 4.80
CA GLY A 65 -16.75 7.59 4.19
C GLY A 65 -15.84 6.36 4.15
N VAL A 66 -14.54 6.57 4.06
CA VAL A 66 -13.53 5.51 3.99
C VAL A 66 -13.44 4.77 5.32
N CYS A 67 -13.54 3.44 5.28
CA CYS A 67 -13.38 2.61 6.48
C CYS A 67 -11.95 2.76 7.05
N HIS A 68 -11.82 2.80 8.37
CA HIS A 68 -10.54 2.96 9.08
C HIS A 68 -9.77 4.26 8.75
N ALA A 69 -10.42 5.31 8.23
CA ALA A 69 -9.73 6.52 7.77
C ALA A 69 -8.80 7.14 8.83
N ARG A 70 -9.20 7.13 10.11
CA ARG A 70 -8.37 7.65 11.20
C ARG A 70 -7.10 6.82 11.42
N GLU A 71 -7.24 5.50 11.44
CA GLU A 71 -6.15 4.55 11.63
C GLU A 71 -5.17 4.61 10.46
N ILE A 72 -5.69 4.66 9.22
CA ILE A 72 -4.90 4.84 8.01
C ILE A 72 -4.13 6.16 8.09
N SER A 73 -4.79 7.28 8.35
CA SER A 73 -4.16 8.61 8.47
C SER A 73 -2.99 8.61 9.46
N GLY A 74 -3.21 8.06 10.67
CA GLY A 74 -2.16 7.95 11.69
C GLY A 74 -1.01 7.02 11.28
N TYR A 75 -1.32 5.90 10.63
CA TYR A 75 -0.32 4.97 10.12
C TYR A 75 0.52 5.59 8.99
N SER A 76 -0.11 6.31 8.07
CA SER A 76 0.55 7.02 6.96
C SER A 76 1.52 8.09 7.48
N THR A 77 1.19 8.83 8.54
CA THR A 77 2.13 9.78 9.17
C THR A 77 3.39 9.08 9.69
N VAL A 78 3.24 7.95 10.39
CA VAL A 78 4.37 7.19 10.93
C VAL A 78 5.21 6.58 9.80
N LEU A 79 4.57 6.05 8.76
CA LEU A 79 5.25 5.53 7.58
C LEU A 79 6.03 6.62 6.87
N ALA A 80 5.45 7.82 6.72
CA ALA A 80 6.12 8.95 6.09
C ALA A 80 7.40 9.35 6.84
N ASP A 81 7.36 9.39 8.18
CA ASP A 81 8.53 9.67 9.01
C ASP A 81 9.64 8.63 8.82
N ARG A 82 9.26 7.35 8.71
CA ARG A 82 10.20 6.24 8.53
C ARG A 82 10.85 6.24 7.15
N ILE A 83 10.08 6.50 6.10
CA ILE A 83 10.60 6.68 4.73
C ILE A 83 11.55 7.88 4.67
N GLY A 84 11.15 9.02 5.25
CA GLY A 84 11.99 10.22 5.32
C GLY A 84 13.33 9.94 6.01
N ALA A 85 13.33 9.21 7.13
CA ALA A 85 14.55 8.85 7.84
C ALA A 85 15.49 7.91 7.06
N ILE A 86 14.96 7.10 6.14
CA ILE A 86 15.77 6.26 5.23
C ILE A 86 16.40 7.15 4.14
N ILE A 87 15.62 8.05 3.55
CA ILE A 87 16.09 8.98 2.51
C ILE A 87 17.16 9.92 3.07
N ASP A 88 16.96 10.46 4.28
CA ASP A 88 17.94 11.31 4.99
C ASP A 88 19.29 10.60 5.21
N ARG A 89 19.31 9.26 5.23
CA ARG A 89 20.55 8.45 5.32
C ARG A 89 21.21 8.20 3.97
N GLY A 90 20.64 8.69 2.88
CA GLY A 90 21.11 8.44 1.51
C GLY A 90 20.85 7.03 1.00
N GLU A 91 19.90 6.31 1.61
CA GLU A 91 19.55 4.94 1.25
C GLU A 91 18.41 4.89 0.22
N PHE A 92 18.15 3.71 -0.33
CA PHE A 92 17.01 3.44 -1.21
C PHE A 92 15.93 2.70 -0.41
N PRO A 93 14.78 3.32 -0.10
CA PRO A 93 13.67 2.64 0.55
C PRO A 93 13.05 1.59 -0.40
N LEU A 94 12.97 0.35 0.06
CA LEU A 94 12.04 -0.65 -0.45
C LEU A 94 10.98 -0.89 0.65
N VAL A 95 9.76 -0.46 0.43
CA VAL A 95 8.66 -0.65 1.37
C VAL A 95 7.88 -1.91 0.98
N LEU A 96 7.77 -2.86 1.91
CA LEU A 96 6.92 -4.03 1.74
C LEU A 96 5.58 -3.72 2.39
N GLY A 97 4.57 -3.43 1.58
CA GLY A 97 3.24 -3.08 2.05
C GLY A 97 2.40 -4.31 2.42
N GLY A 98 1.19 -4.03 2.87
CA GLY A 98 0.08 -4.97 2.75
C GLY A 98 -0.82 -4.48 1.63
N ASP A 99 -1.88 -3.76 1.95
CA ASP A 99 -2.75 -3.12 0.94
C ASP A 99 -2.19 -1.80 0.35
N CYS A 100 -2.82 -1.30 -0.73
CA CYS A 100 -2.38 -0.08 -1.43
C CYS A 100 -2.39 1.19 -0.59
N SER A 101 -3.22 1.31 0.45
CA SER A 101 -3.29 2.54 1.27
C SER A 101 -1.97 2.92 1.97
N VAL A 102 -0.95 2.06 1.94
CA VAL A 102 0.43 2.44 2.28
C VAL A 102 0.97 3.60 1.43
N LEU A 103 0.47 3.77 0.20
CA LEU A 103 0.86 4.85 -0.71
C LEU A 103 0.57 6.22 -0.11
N LEU A 104 -0.47 6.37 0.72
CA LEU A 104 -0.71 7.63 1.45
C LEU A 104 0.49 8.03 2.31
N GLY A 105 1.20 7.06 2.91
CA GLY A 105 2.38 7.31 3.72
C GLY A 105 3.60 7.70 2.89
N SER A 106 3.86 7.00 1.78
CA SER A 106 4.95 7.38 0.86
C SER A 106 4.65 8.68 0.12
N ALA A 107 3.41 8.94 -0.29
CA ALA A 107 2.94 10.19 -0.87
C ALA A 107 3.16 11.38 0.08
N LEU A 108 2.82 11.22 1.36
CA LEU A 108 3.08 12.24 2.38
C LEU A 108 4.59 12.49 2.54
N ALA A 109 5.42 11.45 2.58
CA ALA A 109 6.88 11.60 2.62
C ALA A 109 7.41 12.35 1.39
N MET A 110 6.92 12.00 0.19
CA MET A 110 7.35 12.62 -1.06
C MET A 110 6.92 14.07 -1.15
N HIS A 111 5.71 14.41 -0.69
CA HIS A 111 5.25 15.79 -0.63
C HIS A 111 6.12 16.63 0.32
N ARG A 112 6.42 16.13 1.53
CA ARG A 112 7.34 16.80 2.48
C ARG A 112 8.73 17.00 1.88
N LEU A 113 9.24 15.98 1.16
CA LEU A 113 10.53 16.06 0.48
C LEU A 113 10.52 17.13 -0.63
N GLY A 114 9.47 17.16 -1.45
CA GLY A 114 9.28 18.17 -2.49
C GLY A 114 9.37 19.59 -1.95
N GLU A 115 8.67 19.88 -0.84
CA GLU A 115 8.79 21.18 -0.16
C GLU A 115 10.21 21.48 0.31
N ALA A 116 10.87 20.50 0.94
CA ALA A 116 12.21 20.68 1.49
C ALA A 116 13.26 20.98 0.40
N VAL A 117 13.07 20.47 -0.81
CA VAL A 117 13.96 20.69 -1.96
C VAL A 117 13.49 21.80 -2.90
N GLY A 118 12.33 22.41 -2.65
CA GLY A 118 11.73 23.42 -3.51
C GLY A 118 11.31 22.88 -4.89
N GLY A 119 10.98 21.60 -4.98
CA GLY A 119 10.66 20.89 -6.22
C GLY A 119 9.40 20.04 -6.10
N ARG A 120 9.00 19.44 -7.22
CA ARG A 120 7.89 18.46 -7.26
C ARG A 120 8.46 17.07 -7.29
N ILE A 121 7.78 16.14 -6.63
CA ILE A 121 8.08 14.71 -6.72
C ILE A 121 6.95 14.08 -7.51
N GLY A 122 7.29 13.23 -8.47
CA GLY A 122 6.32 12.50 -9.28
C GLY A 122 5.97 11.13 -8.71
N LEU A 123 4.99 10.49 -9.33
CA LEU A 123 4.56 9.13 -9.02
C LEU A 123 4.52 8.29 -10.30
N VAL A 124 5.12 7.11 -10.25
CA VAL A 124 4.86 6.04 -11.20
C VAL A 124 3.99 5.01 -10.48
N PHE A 125 2.74 4.89 -10.91
CA PHE A 125 1.72 4.02 -10.34
C PHE A 125 1.56 2.79 -11.24
N VAL A 126 2.12 1.66 -10.83
CA VAL A 126 2.11 0.38 -11.56
C VAL A 126 1.06 -0.52 -10.93
N ASP A 127 -0.04 -0.75 -11.63
CA ASP A 127 -1.23 -1.37 -11.02
C ASP A 127 -2.12 -1.98 -12.12
N GLY A 128 -2.88 -3.03 -11.81
CA GLY A 128 -3.90 -3.57 -12.71
C GLY A 128 -5.14 -2.70 -12.82
N HIS A 129 -5.39 -1.89 -11.81
CA HIS A 129 -6.52 -0.98 -11.63
C HIS A 129 -6.03 0.46 -11.50
N SER A 130 -6.91 1.42 -11.77
CA SER A 130 -6.56 2.84 -11.62
C SER A 130 -6.71 3.36 -10.20
N ASP A 131 -7.43 2.65 -9.31
CA ASP A 131 -7.78 3.09 -7.96
C ASP A 131 -8.25 4.55 -7.88
N PHE A 132 -8.99 4.97 -8.91
CA PHE A 132 -9.40 6.35 -9.11
C PHE A 132 -10.85 6.61 -8.71
N ARG A 133 -11.41 5.76 -7.85
CA ARG A 133 -12.76 5.93 -7.32
C ARG A 133 -12.77 7.07 -6.29
N HIS A 134 -13.73 7.98 -6.40
CA HIS A 134 -13.93 9.04 -5.41
C HIS A 134 -15.40 9.53 -5.40
N PRO A 135 -15.84 10.34 -4.42
CA PRO A 135 -17.24 10.80 -4.33
C PRO A 135 -17.75 11.64 -5.51
N GLY A 136 -16.85 12.01 -6.44
CA GLY A 136 -17.20 12.81 -7.63
C GLY A 136 -17.49 11.96 -8.86
N ASN A 137 -17.06 10.70 -8.91
CA ASN A 137 -17.29 9.79 -10.04
C ASN A 137 -18.00 8.48 -9.62
N ALA A 138 -18.12 8.20 -8.33
CA ALA A 138 -18.82 7.04 -7.81
C ALA A 138 -19.94 7.44 -6.84
N SER A 139 -21.04 6.67 -6.84
CA SER A 139 -22.13 6.81 -5.88
C SER A 139 -21.74 6.34 -4.47
N TYR A 140 -20.60 5.65 -4.34
CA TYR A 140 -20.16 5.03 -3.12
C TYR A 140 -18.63 4.92 -3.04
N VAL A 141 -18.11 5.20 -1.85
CA VAL A 141 -16.71 5.04 -1.41
C VAL A 141 -16.69 4.34 -0.06
N GLY A 142 -15.57 3.69 0.28
CA GLY A 142 -15.44 3.01 1.56
C GLY A 142 -14.18 2.17 1.76
N ALA A 143 -13.32 2.05 0.75
CA ALA A 143 -12.14 1.21 0.82
C ALA A 143 -10.97 1.94 0.18
N ALA A 144 -10.04 2.42 1.02
CA ALA A 144 -8.95 3.30 0.60
C ALA A 144 -8.12 2.70 -0.53
N ALA A 145 -7.92 1.37 -0.55
CA ALA A 145 -7.15 0.70 -1.59
C ALA A 145 -7.73 1.01 -2.98
N GLY A 146 -9.04 0.80 -3.20
CA GLY A 146 -9.68 1.12 -4.49
C GLY A 146 -9.92 2.61 -4.79
N GLU A 147 -9.38 3.51 -3.95
CA GLU A 147 -9.52 4.97 -4.01
C GLU A 147 -8.15 5.66 -3.97
N ASP A 148 -7.07 4.88 -3.94
CA ASP A 148 -5.77 5.34 -3.47
C ASP A 148 -5.14 6.38 -4.42
N LEU A 149 -5.19 6.14 -5.74
CA LEU A 149 -4.73 7.12 -6.71
C LEU A 149 -5.56 8.41 -6.66
N ALA A 150 -6.88 8.29 -6.45
CA ALA A 150 -7.73 9.45 -6.26
C ALA A 150 -7.31 10.22 -4.99
N LEU A 151 -7.12 9.54 -3.87
CA LEU A 151 -6.72 10.15 -2.60
C LEU A 151 -5.39 10.88 -2.71
N VAL A 152 -4.37 10.27 -3.32
CA VAL A 152 -3.04 10.89 -3.42
C VAL A 152 -2.96 12.07 -4.38
N THR A 153 -3.85 12.08 -5.37
CA THR A 153 -4.06 13.23 -6.27
C THR A 153 -5.05 14.26 -5.71
N GLY A 154 -5.46 14.09 -4.44
CA GLY A 154 -6.25 15.06 -3.70
C GLY A 154 -7.75 14.97 -3.98
N ARG A 155 -8.29 13.80 -4.30
CA ARG A 155 -9.72 13.53 -4.49
C ARG A 155 -10.18 12.54 -3.44
N GLY A 156 -11.20 12.89 -2.65
CA GLY A 156 -11.74 12.02 -1.60
C GLY A 156 -11.80 12.69 -0.24
N GLN A 157 -11.90 11.87 0.80
CA GLN A 157 -12.06 12.33 2.18
C GLN A 157 -10.84 13.12 2.65
N ALA A 158 -11.06 14.28 3.28
CA ALA A 158 -9.99 15.22 3.58
C ALA A 158 -8.97 14.72 4.63
N ASP A 159 -9.37 13.84 5.52
CA ASP A 159 -8.48 13.23 6.52
C ASP A 159 -7.46 12.25 5.93
N LEU A 160 -7.68 11.80 4.69
CA LEU A 160 -6.76 10.97 3.91
C LEU A 160 -6.12 11.75 2.76
N ALA A 161 -6.90 12.54 2.02
CA ALA A 161 -6.44 13.30 0.85
C ALA A 161 -5.71 14.62 1.22
N ALA A 162 -5.68 14.99 2.50
CA ALA A 162 -5.06 16.22 2.99
C ALA A 162 -4.42 16.08 4.39
N ILE A 163 -3.77 14.95 4.67
CA ILE A 163 -3.00 14.73 5.91
C ILE A 163 -2.00 15.88 6.06
N GLU A 164 -1.92 16.46 7.25
CA GLU A 164 -1.11 17.66 7.55
C GLU A 164 -1.47 18.91 6.73
N GLY A 165 -2.68 18.97 6.16
CA GLY A 165 -3.11 20.07 5.28
C GLY A 165 -2.43 20.03 3.90
N ARG A 166 -1.81 18.91 3.54
CA ARG A 166 -1.02 18.74 2.31
C ARG A 166 -1.90 18.14 1.23
N ARG A 167 -2.32 18.96 0.27
CA ARG A 167 -3.19 18.52 -0.84
C ARG A 167 -2.91 19.31 -2.12
N PRO A 168 -2.82 18.65 -3.28
CA PRO A 168 -2.65 17.20 -3.44
C PRO A 168 -1.23 16.76 -3.01
N TYR A 169 -1.01 15.46 -2.77
CA TYR A 169 0.35 14.96 -2.53
C TYR A 169 1.15 14.94 -3.82
N PHE A 170 0.55 14.37 -4.87
CA PHE A 170 1.05 14.41 -6.26
C PHE A 170 0.11 15.24 -7.12
N ARG A 171 0.66 16.07 -8.02
CA ARG A 171 -0.17 16.76 -9.01
C ARG A 171 -0.51 15.78 -10.13
N ASP A 172 -1.69 15.89 -10.72
CA ASP A 172 -2.14 15.02 -11.83
C ASP A 172 -1.09 14.90 -12.96
N ILE A 173 -0.47 16.03 -13.33
CA ILE A 173 0.56 16.10 -14.38
C ILE A 173 1.89 15.45 -14.01
N ASP A 174 2.13 15.22 -12.70
CA ASP A 174 3.34 14.60 -12.17
C ASP A 174 3.06 13.11 -11.82
N VAL A 175 2.00 12.51 -12.40
CA VAL A 175 1.64 11.09 -12.24
C VAL A 175 1.69 10.38 -13.59
N VAL A 176 2.31 9.20 -13.59
CA VAL A 176 2.29 8.23 -14.70
C VAL A 176 1.69 6.92 -14.21
N VAL A 177 0.60 6.48 -14.84
CA VAL A 177 -0.06 5.20 -14.56
C VAL A 177 0.34 4.16 -15.60
N LEU A 178 0.80 2.99 -15.17
CA LEU A 178 1.24 1.90 -16.03
C LEU A 178 0.51 0.61 -15.66
N GLY A 179 0.09 -0.19 -16.65
CA GLY A 179 -0.38 -1.55 -16.39
C GLY A 179 -1.89 -1.70 -16.12
N ILE A 180 -2.64 -0.61 -16.09
CA ILE A 180 -4.09 -0.69 -16.00
C ILE A 180 -4.67 -1.47 -17.18
N ARG A 181 -5.77 -2.18 -16.96
CA ARG A 181 -6.46 -2.86 -18.05
C ARG A 181 -7.05 -1.85 -19.05
N ALA A 182 -7.22 -2.27 -20.30
CA ALA A 182 -7.77 -1.38 -21.34
C ALA A 182 -9.23 -0.96 -21.05
N GLN A 183 -9.95 -1.83 -20.34
CA GLN A 183 -11.31 -1.68 -19.90
C GLN A 183 -11.46 -1.08 -18.49
N ASP A 184 -10.39 -0.56 -17.89
CA ASP A 184 -10.46 0.09 -16.57
C ASP A 184 -11.58 1.14 -16.53
N GLU A 185 -12.38 1.08 -15.45
CA GLU A 185 -13.62 1.84 -15.28
C GLU A 185 -13.39 3.37 -15.35
N TYR A 186 -12.27 3.84 -14.80
CA TYR A 186 -12.00 5.27 -14.61
C TYR A 186 -10.99 5.83 -15.62
N ARG A 187 -10.65 5.07 -16.67
CA ARG A 187 -9.69 5.50 -17.69
C ARG A 187 -10.02 6.85 -18.34
N LEU A 188 -11.31 7.17 -18.53
CA LEU A 188 -11.73 8.47 -19.06
C LEU A 188 -11.58 9.59 -18.04
N ASP A 189 -11.79 9.31 -16.74
CA ASP A 189 -11.59 10.28 -15.67
C ASP A 189 -10.11 10.63 -15.53
N LEU A 190 -9.21 9.63 -15.61
CA LEU A 190 -7.76 9.84 -15.63
C LEU A 190 -7.35 10.76 -16.80
N GLN A 191 -7.88 10.48 -17.99
CA GLN A 191 -7.62 11.30 -19.17
C GLN A 191 -8.14 12.74 -18.98
N ALA A 192 -9.34 12.91 -18.41
CA ALA A 192 -9.93 14.21 -18.14
C ALA A 192 -9.15 14.99 -17.07
N ALA A 193 -8.56 14.30 -16.09
CA ALA A 193 -7.66 14.88 -15.09
C ALA A 193 -6.28 15.25 -15.67
N GLY A 194 -5.94 14.78 -16.87
CA GLY A 194 -4.61 14.97 -17.47
C GLY A 194 -3.55 14.05 -16.88
N ILE A 195 -3.96 12.94 -16.23
CA ILE A 195 -3.05 11.90 -15.74
C ILE A 195 -2.61 11.05 -16.92
N THR A 196 -1.30 10.89 -17.04
CA THR A 196 -0.70 10.17 -18.15
C THR A 196 -0.80 8.66 -17.90
N THR A 197 -1.39 7.91 -18.83
CA THR A 197 -1.63 6.46 -18.67
C THR A 197 -1.00 5.65 -19.80
N ARG A 198 -0.47 4.47 -19.49
CA ARG A 198 -0.11 3.42 -20.46
C ARG A 198 -0.69 2.07 -20.03
N PRO A 199 -1.89 1.72 -20.53
CA PRO A 199 -2.53 0.43 -20.28
C PRO A 199 -1.71 -0.75 -20.82
N VAL A 200 -2.00 -1.98 -20.35
CA VAL A 200 -1.26 -3.19 -20.72
C VAL A 200 -1.04 -3.38 -22.24
N PRO A 201 -2.05 -3.21 -23.12
CA PRO A 201 -1.82 -3.39 -24.56
C PRO A 201 -0.78 -2.42 -25.13
N ALA A 202 -0.77 -1.17 -24.67
CA ALA A 202 0.20 -0.16 -25.09
C ALA A 202 1.58 -0.45 -24.47
N LEU A 203 1.63 -0.84 -23.19
CA LEU A 203 2.85 -1.26 -22.53
C LEU A 203 3.53 -2.42 -23.27
N ARG A 204 2.75 -3.41 -23.71
CA ARG A 204 3.23 -4.57 -24.49
C ARG A 204 3.69 -4.20 -25.90
N ALA A 205 2.94 -3.36 -26.60
CA ALA A 205 3.29 -2.90 -27.94
C ALA A 205 4.64 -2.14 -27.94
N GLU A 206 4.88 -1.33 -26.91
CA GLU A 206 6.14 -0.62 -26.73
C GLU A 206 7.22 -1.48 -26.09
N GLY A 207 6.85 -2.42 -25.21
CA GLY A 207 7.76 -3.17 -24.38
C GLY A 207 8.04 -2.48 -23.03
N ALA A 208 8.31 -3.29 -22.01
CA ALA A 208 8.49 -2.85 -20.63
C ALA A 208 9.63 -1.83 -20.45
N ALA A 209 10.80 -2.07 -21.03
CA ALA A 209 11.96 -1.16 -20.92
C ALA A 209 11.68 0.22 -21.51
N ARG A 210 11.05 0.29 -22.70
CA ARG A 210 10.65 1.57 -23.31
C ARG A 210 9.53 2.26 -22.53
N SER A 211 8.71 1.49 -21.82
CA SER A 211 7.67 2.05 -20.94
C SER A 211 8.25 2.66 -19.67
N ALA A 212 9.26 2.03 -19.08
CA ALA A 212 10.02 2.63 -17.97
C ALA A 212 10.72 3.93 -18.40
N GLN A 213 11.43 3.91 -19.53
CA GLN A 213 12.08 5.10 -20.08
C GLN A 213 11.09 6.23 -20.37
N TRP A 214 9.94 5.90 -20.97
CA TRP A 214 8.90 6.88 -21.22
C TRP A 214 8.34 7.48 -19.92
N ALA A 215 8.12 6.68 -18.88
CA ALA A 215 7.67 7.20 -17.58
C ALA A 215 8.69 8.18 -16.98
N HIS A 216 9.99 7.89 -17.12
CA HIS A 216 11.04 8.83 -16.71
C HIS A 216 10.96 10.16 -17.48
N GLU A 217 10.74 10.11 -18.79
CA GLU A 217 10.62 11.31 -19.63
C GLU A 217 9.40 12.17 -19.27
N GLN A 218 8.27 11.55 -18.91
CA GLN A 218 7.08 12.29 -18.45
C GLN A 218 7.32 13.03 -17.12
N LEU A 219 8.23 12.51 -16.29
CA LEU A 219 8.55 13.05 -14.96
C LEU A 219 9.88 13.81 -14.93
N ALA A 220 10.43 14.19 -16.09
CA ALA A 220 11.74 14.85 -16.19
C ALA A 220 11.80 16.22 -15.49
N ASP A 221 10.66 16.90 -15.34
CA ASP A 221 10.55 18.18 -14.61
C ASP A 221 10.42 18.00 -13.09
N CYS A 222 10.27 16.76 -12.61
CA CYS A 222 10.25 16.45 -11.18
C CYS A 222 11.68 16.29 -10.64
N ALA A 223 11.89 16.66 -9.38
CA ALA A 223 13.18 16.45 -8.71
C ALA A 223 13.51 14.94 -8.56
N GLY A 224 12.48 14.11 -8.50
CA GLY A 224 12.52 12.65 -8.55
C GLY A 224 11.10 12.09 -8.55
N TYR A 225 10.96 10.77 -8.46
CA TYR A 225 9.66 10.11 -8.38
C TYR A 225 9.68 8.90 -7.45
N TRP A 226 8.51 8.56 -6.95
CA TRP A 226 8.25 7.32 -6.22
C TRP A 226 7.61 6.28 -7.14
N VAL A 227 7.90 5.01 -6.91
CA VAL A 227 7.28 3.90 -7.64
C VAL A 227 6.38 3.12 -6.71
N HIS A 228 5.10 3.08 -7.02
CA HIS A 228 4.11 2.20 -6.42
C HIS A 228 3.89 0.99 -7.32
N ILE A 229 3.88 -0.21 -6.73
CA ILE A 229 3.60 -1.45 -7.44
C ILE A 229 2.54 -2.24 -6.69
N ASP A 230 1.33 -2.26 -7.24
CA ASP A 230 0.35 -3.30 -6.94
C ASP A 230 0.73 -4.57 -7.73
N VAL A 231 0.88 -5.68 -7.02
CA VAL A 231 1.22 -6.99 -7.60
C VAL A 231 0.11 -7.51 -8.53
N ASP A 232 -1.13 -7.03 -8.41
CA ASP A 232 -2.25 -7.37 -9.28
C ASP A 232 -2.15 -6.81 -10.71
N VAL A 233 -1.12 -5.98 -10.98
CA VAL A 233 -0.71 -5.64 -12.35
C VAL A 233 -0.38 -6.90 -13.15
N LEU A 234 0.08 -7.95 -12.45
CA LEU A 234 0.35 -9.26 -13.02
C LEU A 234 -0.94 -9.99 -13.41
N ASP A 235 -0.86 -10.79 -14.47
CA ASP A 235 -1.99 -11.62 -14.87
C ASP A 235 -2.27 -12.71 -13.82
N PRO A 236 -3.55 -12.97 -13.48
CA PRO A 236 -3.92 -14.06 -12.55
C PRO A 236 -3.42 -15.45 -12.96
N ALA A 237 -3.10 -15.66 -14.24
CA ALA A 237 -2.46 -16.90 -14.71
C ALA A 237 -1.06 -17.13 -14.12
N VAL A 238 -0.37 -16.06 -13.70
CA VAL A 238 0.96 -16.13 -13.05
C VAL A 238 0.94 -15.65 -11.61
N MET A 239 -0.04 -14.83 -11.22
CA MET A 239 -0.18 -14.29 -9.87
C MET A 239 -1.67 -14.24 -9.44
N PRO A 240 -2.24 -15.36 -8.99
CA PRO A 240 -3.61 -15.39 -8.47
C PRO A 240 -3.68 -14.97 -7.00
N ALA A 241 -2.55 -14.83 -6.30
CA ALA A 241 -2.48 -14.58 -4.87
C ALA A 241 -2.59 -13.08 -4.52
N VAL A 242 -3.70 -12.48 -4.95
CA VAL A 242 -4.08 -11.07 -4.75
C VAL A 242 -5.57 -10.99 -4.44
N ASP A 243 -6.02 -9.87 -3.87
CA ASP A 243 -7.43 -9.72 -3.47
C ASP A 243 -8.39 -9.44 -4.64
N ALA A 244 -7.91 -8.81 -5.73
CA ALA A 244 -8.72 -8.41 -6.87
C ALA A 244 -8.09 -8.86 -8.21
N PRO A 245 -7.99 -10.17 -8.51
CA PRO A 245 -7.37 -10.63 -9.75
C PRO A 245 -8.18 -10.23 -10.99
N ASP A 246 -7.56 -9.50 -11.94
CA ASP A 246 -8.17 -9.13 -13.24
C ASP A 246 -7.36 -9.67 -14.44
N PRO A 247 -7.93 -10.54 -15.30
CA PRO A 247 -7.26 -11.07 -16.49
C PRO A 247 -6.74 -10.00 -17.47
N GLY A 248 -5.70 -10.36 -18.21
CA GLY A 248 -5.07 -9.48 -19.21
C GLY A 248 -3.93 -8.62 -18.64
N GLY A 249 -3.37 -9.01 -17.49
CA GLY A 249 -2.22 -8.39 -16.85
C GLY A 249 -0.89 -8.72 -17.54
N ILE A 250 0.21 -8.19 -16.98
CA ILE A 250 1.57 -8.47 -17.45
C ILE A 250 2.14 -9.75 -16.81
N ALA A 251 3.22 -10.31 -17.36
CA ALA A 251 3.94 -11.41 -16.75
C ALA A 251 5.09 -10.91 -15.85
N PHE A 252 5.61 -11.78 -14.98
CA PHE A 252 6.77 -11.47 -14.12
C PHE A 252 7.98 -10.94 -14.88
N ALA A 253 8.29 -11.51 -16.05
CA ALA A 253 9.41 -11.03 -16.88
C ALA A 253 9.19 -9.59 -17.38
N GLU A 254 7.95 -9.20 -17.67
CA GLU A 254 7.61 -7.83 -18.06
C GLU A 254 7.75 -6.88 -16.86
N LEU A 255 7.29 -7.29 -15.68
CA LEU A 255 7.43 -6.52 -14.43
C LEU A 255 8.90 -6.35 -14.02
N GLU A 256 9.72 -7.39 -14.14
CA GLU A 256 11.17 -7.32 -13.86
C GLU A 256 11.86 -6.26 -14.72
N ILE A 257 11.63 -6.31 -16.04
CA ILE A 257 12.22 -5.37 -16.99
C ILE A 257 11.71 -3.95 -16.73
N LEU A 258 10.42 -3.81 -16.41
CA LEU A 258 9.82 -2.52 -16.09
C LEU A 258 10.45 -1.92 -14.83
N LEU A 259 10.51 -2.70 -13.74
CA LEU A 259 11.12 -2.29 -12.49
C LEU A 259 12.59 -1.92 -12.67
N ALA A 260 13.36 -2.75 -13.37
CA ALA A 260 14.77 -2.48 -13.68
C ALA A 260 14.95 -1.13 -14.38
N GLY A 261 14.13 -0.85 -15.41
CA GLY A 261 14.21 0.44 -16.11
C GLY A 261 13.77 1.63 -15.25
N LEU A 262 12.77 1.45 -14.37
CA LEU A 262 12.28 2.50 -13.48
C LEU A 262 13.27 2.83 -12.35
N VAL A 263 14.13 1.91 -11.95
CA VAL A 263 15.10 2.16 -10.87
C VAL A 263 16.51 2.44 -11.36
N ASP A 264 16.78 2.26 -12.67
CA ASP A 264 18.07 2.57 -13.31
C ASP A 264 18.28 4.08 -13.52
N THR A 265 18.03 4.85 -12.47
CA THR A 265 18.20 6.31 -12.45
C THR A 265 18.30 6.82 -11.02
N PRO A 266 19.11 7.87 -10.76
CA PRO A 266 19.13 8.52 -9.44
C PRO A 266 17.81 9.22 -9.10
N HIS A 267 16.92 9.44 -10.09
CA HIS A 267 15.64 10.12 -9.89
C HIS A 267 14.56 9.25 -9.24
N CYS A 268 14.69 7.92 -9.27
CA CYS A 268 13.80 7.03 -8.56
C CYS A 268 14.16 7.02 -7.07
N LEU A 269 13.25 7.49 -6.22
CA LEU A 269 13.56 7.79 -4.82
C LEU A 269 13.39 6.58 -3.91
N GLY A 270 12.47 5.69 -4.26
CA GLY A 270 12.19 4.43 -3.59
C GLY A 270 11.06 3.69 -4.31
N VAL A 271 10.81 2.46 -3.86
CA VAL A 271 9.76 1.58 -4.38
C VAL A 271 8.94 1.06 -3.21
N GLU A 272 7.65 0.90 -3.42
CA GLU A 272 6.79 0.06 -2.60
C GLU A 272 6.11 -1.03 -3.40
N LEU A 273 5.82 -2.15 -2.73
CA LEU A 273 5.15 -3.31 -3.30
C LEU A 273 3.98 -3.71 -2.40
N THR A 274 2.78 -3.90 -2.98
CA THR A 274 1.52 -4.11 -2.27
C THR A 274 0.70 -5.27 -2.83
N VAL A 275 -0.36 -5.64 -2.10
CA VAL A 275 -1.50 -6.50 -2.49
C VAL A 275 -1.18 -7.96 -2.80
N PHE A 276 0.03 -8.42 -2.54
CA PHE A 276 0.29 -9.86 -2.38
C PHE A 276 -0.44 -10.40 -1.14
N ASP A 277 -1.30 -11.41 -1.27
CA ASP A 277 -1.95 -12.09 -0.15
C ASP A 277 -1.41 -13.53 0.03
N PRO A 278 -0.55 -13.76 1.04
CA PRO A 278 -0.03 -15.09 1.34
C PRO A 278 -1.07 -16.15 1.72
N ASP A 279 -2.30 -15.77 2.09
CA ASP A 279 -3.37 -16.74 2.37
C ASP A 279 -3.79 -17.51 1.10
N TYR A 280 -3.48 -16.97 -0.09
CA TYR A 280 -3.65 -17.64 -1.38
C TYR A 280 -2.36 -18.27 -1.93
N ASP A 281 -1.25 -18.27 -1.16
CA ASP A 281 0.05 -18.83 -1.53
C ASP A 281 0.58 -19.82 -0.46
N PRO A 282 -0.11 -20.96 -0.24
CA PRO A 282 0.19 -21.86 0.88
C PRO A 282 1.55 -22.56 0.79
N ASP A 283 2.16 -22.65 -0.41
CA ASP A 283 3.47 -23.26 -0.62
C ASP A 283 4.60 -22.22 -0.82
N GLY A 284 4.27 -20.92 -0.80
CA GLY A 284 5.23 -19.83 -0.95
C GLY A 284 5.79 -19.70 -2.37
N ALA A 285 5.19 -20.36 -3.37
CA ALA A 285 5.71 -20.32 -4.73
C ALA A 285 5.60 -18.90 -5.33
N TYR A 286 4.49 -18.21 -5.09
CA TYR A 286 4.28 -16.85 -5.60
C TYR A 286 5.15 -15.84 -4.86
N ALA A 287 5.32 -15.98 -3.54
CA ALA A 287 6.27 -15.19 -2.76
C ALA A 287 7.71 -15.35 -3.28
N ALA A 288 8.12 -16.58 -3.61
CA ALA A 288 9.44 -16.83 -4.19
C ALA A 288 9.63 -16.12 -5.54
N GLU A 289 8.62 -16.16 -6.42
CA GLU A 289 8.67 -15.49 -7.72
C GLU A 289 8.68 -13.96 -7.58
N ILE A 290 7.89 -13.38 -6.67
CA ILE A 290 7.95 -11.95 -6.35
C ILE A 290 9.37 -11.58 -5.89
N VAL A 291 9.98 -12.35 -4.98
CA VAL A 291 11.34 -12.08 -4.52
C VAL A 291 12.35 -12.21 -5.66
N ASN A 292 12.19 -13.18 -6.57
CA ASN A 292 13.06 -13.30 -7.75
C ASN A 292 12.98 -12.03 -8.62
N THR A 293 11.76 -11.60 -8.96
CA THR A 293 11.50 -10.41 -9.78
C THR A 293 11.99 -9.12 -9.11
N VAL A 294 11.74 -8.94 -7.81
CA VAL A 294 12.21 -7.75 -7.07
C VAL A 294 13.73 -7.72 -6.97
N VAL A 295 14.38 -8.86 -6.69
CA VAL A 295 15.85 -8.93 -6.61
C VAL A 295 16.49 -8.62 -7.96
N ALA A 296 15.97 -9.18 -9.05
CA ALA A 296 16.48 -8.91 -10.39
C ALA A 296 16.20 -7.46 -10.82
N GLY A 297 14.96 -6.99 -10.61
CA GLY A 297 14.54 -5.64 -10.97
C GLY A 297 15.26 -4.53 -10.19
N LEU A 298 15.66 -4.78 -8.94
CA LEU A 298 16.41 -3.80 -8.14
C LEU A 298 17.94 -3.86 -8.32
N ALA A 299 18.45 -4.75 -9.17
CA ALA A 299 19.89 -4.85 -9.43
C ALA A 299 20.56 -3.52 -9.85
N PRO A 300 19.92 -2.63 -10.65
CA PRO A 300 20.51 -1.34 -11.02
C PRO A 300 20.73 -0.39 -9.84
N VAL A 301 19.88 -0.43 -8.80
CA VAL A 301 20.01 0.43 -7.60
C VAL A 301 21.35 0.18 -6.89
N VAL A 302 21.75 -1.08 -6.88
CA VAL A 302 22.96 -1.56 -6.24
C VAL A 302 24.13 -1.62 -7.23
N ALA A 303 24.03 -1.08 -8.45
CA ALA A 303 25.17 -1.02 -9.35
C ALA A 303 26.27 -0.06 -8.82
N PRO A 304 27.57 -0.30 -9.11
CA PRO A 304 28.67 0.58 -8.71
C PRO A 304 28.44 2.04 -9.12
N ASP A 305 27.90 2.25 -10.31
CA ASP A 305 27.64 3.56 -10.92
C ASP A 305 26.35 4.23 -10.41
N ALA A 306 25.57 3.55 -9.56
CA ALA A 306 24.35 4.15 -9.02
C ALA A 306 24.67 5.35 -8.11
N VAL A 307 24.21 6.53 -8.51
CA VAL A 307 24.40 7.78 -7.76
C VAL A 307 23.22 7.97 -6.81
N ALA A 308 23.48 8.27 -5.54
CA ALA A 308 22.41 8.64 -4.62
C ALA A 308 21.83 10.02 -5.01
N PRO A 309 20.51 10.18 -5.05
CA PRO A 309 19.90 11.50 -5.23
C PRO A 309 20.40 12.44 -4.14
N ARG A 310 21.11 13.50 -4.53
CA ARG A 310 21.46 14.61 -3.63
C ARG A 310 20.32 15.61 -3.61
N LEU A 311 19.19 15.17 -3.06
CA LEU A 311 17.99 15.99 -2.95
C LEU A 311 18.10 16.97 -1.78
N LEU A 312 18.61 16.50 -0.63
CA LEU A 312 18.79 17.31 0.57
C LEU A 312 20.27 17.58 0.82
N PRO A 313 20.65 18.79 1.29
CA PRO A 313 21.99 19.03 1.81
C PRO A 313 22.24 18.10 3.01
N PRO A 314 23.49 17.65 3.24
CA PRO A 314 23.80 16.82 4.40
C PRO A 314 23.36 17.55 5.67
N ARG A 315 22.47 16.91 6.42
CA ARG A 315 21.99 17.44 7.69
C ARG A 315 23.19 17.59 8.62
N ALA A 316 23.28 18.73 9.32
CA ALA A 316 24.24 18.86 10.41
C ALA A 316 23.98 17.71 11.40
N ALA A 317 25.03 16.99 11.80
CA ALA A 317 24.92 15.89 12.74
C ALA A 317 24.09 16.34 13.95
N HIS A 318 23.07 15.54 14.31
CA HIS A 318 22.38 15.76 15.58
C HIS A 318 23.44 15.75 16.69
N PRO A 319 23.50 16.76 17.57
CA PRO A 319 24.33 16.64 18.75
C PRO A 319 23.87 15.41 19.53
N ASP A 320 24.82 14.58 19.94
CA ASP A 320 24.56 13.44 20.82
C ASP A 320 23.67 13.87 22.00
N PRO A 321 22.82 12.96 22.53
CA PRO A 321 22.02 13.29 23.69
C PRO A 321 22.92 13.78 24.82
N VAL A 322 22.73 15.05 25.18
CA VAL A 322 23.47 15.72 26.25
C VAL A 322 23.25 14.91 27.54
N PRO A 323 24.31 14.48 28.25
CA PRO A 323 24.15 13.78 29.51
C PRO A 323 23.44 14.72 30.50
N ALA A 324 22.39 14.20 31.14
CA ALA A 324 21.57 14.94 32.10
C ALA A 324 22.45 15.63 33.16
N GLN A 325 22.41 16.97 33.18
CA GLN A 325 22.99 17.76 34.24
C GLN A 325 22.05 17.75 35.46
N PRO A 326 22.58 17.65 36.69
CA PRO A 326 21.77 17.65 37.90
C PRO A 326 21.17 19.04 38.16
N ASP A 327 19.90 19.03 38.54
CA ASP A 327 19.06 20.18 38.87
C ASP A 327 19.61 21.01 40.05
N PRO A 328 19.83 22.33 39.93
CA PRO A 328 20.12 23.18 41.06
C PRO A 328 18.94 24.12 41.34
N SER A 329 17.96 23.66 42.13
CA SER A 329 16.98 24.57 42.73
C SER A 329 16.48 24.09 44.10
N GLY A 330 17.30 24.32 45.14
CA GLY A 330 16.87 24.31 46.54
C GLY A 330 17.11 25.69 47.14
N SER A 331 16.06 26.48 47.29
CA SER A 331 16.07 27.81 47.90
C SER A 331 16.47 27.75 49.37
N ALA A 332 17.37 28.66 49.77
CA ALA A 332 17.72 28.88 51.17
C ALA A 332 16.59 29.64 51.89
N GLY A 333 16.18 29.13 53.06
CA GLY A 333 15.22 29.78 53.94
C GLY A 333 15.39 29.36 55.40
N LEU A 334 15.99 30.28 56.17
CA LEU A 334 15.88 30.51 57.62
C LEU A 334 16.56 29.56 58.61
N ALA A 335 17.31 30.21 59.51
CA ALA A 335 18.16 29.66 60.55
C ALA A 335 17.37 29.23 61.80
N GLY A 336 17.91 28.22 62.50
CA GLY A 336 17.51 27.87 63.86
C GLY A 336 18.58 27.03 64.56
N GLY A 337 19.30 27.67 65.49
CA GLY A 337 19.72 27.09 66.77
C GLY A 337 20.78 25.97 66.80
N ALA A 338 21.88 26.28 67.47
CA ALA A 338 22.94 25.35 67.86
C ALA A 338 22.44 24.13 68.67
N GLY A 339 23.07 22.98 68.48
CA GLY A 339 22.85 21.83 69.36
C GLY A 339 23.63 20.57 68.99
N LEU A 340 24.82 20.46 69.58
CA LEU A 340 25.45 19.22 70.07
C LEU A 340 26.08 18.24 69.07
N ALA A 341 27.33 17.93 69.42
CA ALA A 341 28.22 16.97 68.81
C ALA A 341 27.85 15.51 69.13
N GLY A 342 28.22 14.64 68.21
CA GLY A 342 28.39 13.20 68.35
C GLY A 342 28.72 12.68 66.95
N GLY A 343 29.96 12.41 66.59
CA GLY A 343 30.75 11.30 67.11
C GLY A 343 31.04 10.39 65.92
N ALA A 344 32.31 10.28 65.55
CA ALA A 344 32.79 9.49 64.42
C ALA A 344 32.40 8.01 64.52
N GLY A 345 32.23 7.34 63.37
CA GLY A 345 32.01 5.90 63.35
C GLY A 345 31.90 5.28 61.95
N LEU A 346 33.07 5.03 61.36
CA LEU A 346 33.44 3.83 60.58
C LEU A 346 32.55 3.29 59.45
N ALA A 347 33.21 3.22 58.30
CA ALA A 347 33.02 2.34 57.15
C ALA A 347 32.47 0.93 57.45
N GLY A 348 31.69 0.43 56.50
CA GLY A 348 31.42 -0.99 56.30
C GLY A 348 30.81 -1.21 54.92
N GLY A 349 31.64 -1.61 53.96
CA GLY A 349 31.21 -1.96 52.61
C GLY A 349 30.62 -3.37 52.51
N ALA A 350 29.82 -3.54 51.45
CA ALA A 350 29.48 -4.75 50.70
C ALA A 350 28.91 -5.97 51.45
N GLY A 351 27.74 -6.43 50.98
CA GLY A 351 27.23 -7.75 51.31
C GLY A 351 25.90 -8.07 50.62
N LEU A 352 25.98 -8.76 49.49
CA LEU A 352 24.89 -9.50 48.85
C LEU A 352 24.28 -10.52 49.83
N ALA A 353 22.95 -10.54 49.95
CA ALA A 353 22.14 -11.76 49.97
C ALA A 353 20.64 -11.39 50.04
N GLY A 354 19.85 -12.00 49.16
CA GLY A 354 18.39 -11.87 49.19
C GLY A 354 17.73 -12.80 50.21
N GLY A 355 16.39 -12.76 50.16
CA GLY A 355 15.54 -13.82 50.69
C GLY A 355 14.62 -13.40 51.83
N ALA A 356 13.32 -13.38 51.49
CA ALA A 356 12.15 -13.62 52.34
C ALA A 356 11.66 -12.50 53.28
N GLY A 357 10.43 -12.05 52.99
CA GLY A 357 9.34 -12.31 53.95
C GLY A 357 8.47 -11.12 54.33
N LEU A 358 7.19 -11.45 54.49
CA LEU A 358 6.13 -10.77 55.25
C LEU A 358 5.35 -9.69 54.47
N ALA A 359 4.16 -9.98 53.94
CA ALA A 359 2.89 -10.31 54.61
C ALA A 359 2.21 -9.09 55.26
N GLY A 360 1.03 -8.77 54.72
CA GLY A 360 -0.04 -7.98 55.30
C GLY A 360 -1.09 -7.82 54.21
N GLY A 361 -2.35 -8.15 54.36
CA GLY A 361 -3.17 -8.64 55.45
C GLY A 361 -4.60 -8.68 54.90
N ALA A 362 -5.40 -9.63 55.35
CA ALA A 362 -6.68 -10.03 54.76
C ALA A 362 -7.86 -9.06 54.97
N GLY A 363 -8.91 -9.27 54.17
CA GLY A 363 -10.30 -8.83 54.38
C GLY A 363 -10.79 -7.95 53.22
N LEU A 364 -11.83 -8.25 52.46
CA LEU A 364 -13.10 -8.90 52.79
C LEU A 364 -13.70 -9.60 51.55
N ALA A 365 -14.36 -10.72 51.82
CA ALA A 365 -15.18 -11.47 50.89
C ALA A 365 -16.61 -10.91 50.79
N GLY A 366 -17.23 -11.14 49.65
CA GLY A 366 -18.67 -11.11 49.39
C GLY A 366 -18.86 -11.13 47.87
N GLY A 367 -19.67 -11.97 47.24
CA GLY A 367 -20.60 -13.01 47.65
C GLY A 367 -21.29 -13.46 46.35
N ALA A 368 -21.59 -14.75 46.22
CA ALA A 368 -22.16 -15.36 45.03
C ALA A 368 -23.64 -14.99 44.76
N GLY A 369 -24.06 -15.15 43.50
CA GLY A 369 -25.44 -15.14 42.98
C GLY A 369 -25.52 -14.33 41.68
N LEU A 370 -26.05 -14.79 40.55
CA LEU A 370 -27.16 -15.71 40.29
C LEU A 370 -27.03 -16.34 38.89
N ALA A 371 -27.47 -17.59 38.77
CA ALA A 371 -27.77 -18.26 37.51
C ALA A 371 -29.24 -18.04 37.11
N GLY A 372 -29.49 -17.97 35.80
CA GLY A 372 -30.80 -18.00 35.14
C GLY A 372 -30.68 -17.37 33.76
N GLY A 373 -31.21 -17.88 32.65
CA GLY A 373 -31.95 -19.10 32.34
C GLY A 373 -31.98 -19.22 30.81
N ALA A 374 -32.31 -20.40 30.31
CA ALA A 374 -32.38 -20.70 28.88
C ALA A 374 -33.61 -20.08 28.19
N GLY A 375 -33.44 -19.77 26.90
CA GLY A 375 -34.50 -19.76 25.88
C GLY A 375 -34.96 -18.37 25.43
N LEU A 376 -34.77 -18.04 24.15
CA LEU A 376 -35.84 -17.96 23.15
C LEU A 376 -35.22 -17.95 21.73
N ALA A 377 -35.84 -18.72 20.84
CA ALA A 377 -35.51 -18.87 19.44
C ALA A 377 -36.46 -18.04 18.54
N GLY A 378 -36.03 -17.78 17.30
CA GLY A 378 -36.81 -17.26 16.17
C GLY A 378 -36.37 -15.84 15.77
N GLU A 379 -36.12 -15.47 14.52
CA GLU A 379 -36.35 -16.04 13.17
C GLU A 379 -35.41 -15.27 12.18
N PRO A 380 -35.25 -15.71 10.91
CA PRO A 380 -34.09 -15.38 10.07
C PRO A 380 -34.21 -14.12 9.19
N ASN A 381 -33.01 -13.69 8.78
CA ASN A 381 -32.59 -12.72 7.76
C ASN A 381 -33.45 -12.67 6.47
N PRO A 382 -33.59 -11.51 5.79
CA PRO A 382 -33.79 -11.49 4.35
C PRO A 382 -32.42 -11.51 3.64
N ALA A 383 -32.26 -12.53 2.81
CA ALA A 383 -31.14 -12.72 1.88
C ALA A 383 -31.04 -11.55 0.88
N TRP A 384 -29.81 -11.15 0.58
CA TRP A 384 -29.49 -10.32 -0.58
C TRP A 384 -29.22 -11.28 -1.76
N GLU A 385 -30.01 -11.12 -2.82
CA GLU A 385 -29.90 -11.93 -4.04
C GLU A 385 -28.71 -11.45 -4.89
N SER A 386 -27.79 -12.37 -5.16
CA SER A 386 -26.80 -12.27 -6.22
C SER A 386 -27.49 -12.37 -7.58
N GLY A 387 -27.41 -11.30 -8.38
CA GLY A 387 -27.87 -11.31 -9.77
C GLY A 387 -27.06 -12.28 -10.63
N ARG A 388 -27.72 -13.33 -11.16
CA ARG A 388 -27.20 -14.15 -12.25
C ARG A 388 -27.90 -13.80 -13.56
N ALA A 389 -27.06 -13.56 -14.55
CA ALA A 389 -27.19 -13.78 -15.99
C ALA A 389 -28.58 -14.14 -16.53
N GLY A 390 -29.12 -13.24 -17.37
CA GLY A 390 -30.27 -13.52 -18.23
C GLY A 390 -29.91 -14.48 -19.37
N GLN A 391 -30.61 -15.60 -19.42
CA GLN A 391 -30.73 -16.43 -20.63
C GLN A 391 -32.22 -16.79 -20.78
N LEU A 392 -32.90 -16.06 -21.66
CA LEU A 392 -34.23 -16.37 -22.19
C LEU A 392 -34.06 -16.61 -23.69
N GLY A 393 -34.64 -17.59 -24.36
CA GLY A 393 -35.56 -18.65 -23.96
C GLY A 393 -35.93 -19.37 -25.26
N ARG A 394 -35.92 -20.71 -25.25
CA ARG A 394 -36.54 -21.52 -26.30
C ARG A 394 -38.05 -21.48 -26.12
N VAL A 395 -38.78 -21.28 -27.22
CA VAL A 395 -40.19 -21.67 -27.33
C VAL A 395 -40.26 -22.69 -28.46
N GLU A 396 -40.65 -23.91 -28.12
CA GLU A 396 -41.03 -24.95 -29.07
C GLU A 396 -42.46 -24.71 -29.56
N GLY A 397 -42.67 -24.90 -30.85
CA GLY A 397 -43.98 -25.02 -31.49
C GLY A 397 -43.83 -25.85 -32.77
N GLN A 398 -44.22 -27.12 -32.69
CA GLN A 398 -44.34 -28.04 -33.82
C GLN A 398 -45.57 -27.68 -34.65
N ASP A 399 -45.48 -27.68 -36.00
CA ASP A 399 -46.34 -28.53 -36.84
C ASP A 399 -46.00 -28.51 -38.35
N ARG A 400 -45.72 -29.73 -38.83
CA ARG A 400 -45.92 -30.43 -40.12
C ARG A 400 -46.18 -29.71 -41.47
N ALA A 401 -45.31 -30.09 -42.43
CA ALA A 401 -45.55 -30.70 -43.76
C ALA A 401 -46.14 -29.91 -44.95
N GLY A 402 -45.40 -29.92 -46.07
CA GLY A 402 -45.94 -29.71 -47.43
C GLY A 402 -44.92 -29.18 -48.47
N GLU A 403 -44.23 -30.07 -49.18
CA GLU A 403 -43.64 -29.83 -50.53
C GLU A 403 -44.71 -30.04 -51.63
N PRO A 404 -44.48 -29.83 -52.96
CA PRO A 404 -43.45 -29.09 -53.71
C PRO A 404 -44.01 -28.26 -54.92
N GLY A 405 -43.15 -27.55 -55.69
CA GLY A 405 -43.31 -27.47 -57.16
C GLY A 405 -43.03 -26.15 -57.91
N GLY A 406 -42.24 -26.25 -59.01
CA GLY A 406 -42.21 -25.37 -60.20
C GLY A 406 -41.00 -24.42 -60.30
N ARG A 407 -39.95 -24.64 -61.13
CA ARG A 407 -39.81 -24.39 -62.60
C ARG A 407 -40.32 -23.00 -63.03
N ALA A 408 -39.67 -22.17 -63.86
CA ALA A 408 -38.55 -22.27 -64.79
C ALA A 408 -38.19 -20.86 -65.34
N GLU A 409 -37.03 -20.75 -66.00
CA GLU A 409 -36.67 -19.79 -67.09
C GLU A 409 -36.60 -18.27 -66.76
N GLY A 410 -35.67 -17.47 -67.28
CA GLY A 410 -34.71 -17.68 -68.36
C GLY A 410 -33.78 -16.48 -68.56
N ALA A 411 -32.87 -16.70 -69.52
CA ALA A 411 -31.74 -15.88 -69.97
C ALA A 411 -32.03 -14.40 -70.32
N GLY A 412 -30.98 -13.58 -70.20
CA GLY A 412 -30.91 -12.25 -70.84
C GLY A 412 -29.53 -11.61 -70.68
N ARG A 413 -28.64 -11.83 -71.66
CA ARG A 413 -27.31 -11.20 -71.82
C ARG A 413 -27.44 -9.69 -72.05
N ALA A 414 -26.59 -8.90 -71.39
CA ALA A 414 -25.43 -8.17 -71.93
C ALA A 414 -25.77 -6.95 -72.80
N GLU A 415 -25.25 -5.78 -72.41
CA GLU A 415 -24.59 -4.79 -73.29
C GLU A 415 -24.06 -3.60 -72.45
N GLU A 416 -22.73 -3.54 -72.30
CA GLU A 416 -21.93 -2.30 -72.31
C GLU A 416 -21.82 -1.82 -73.80
N PRO A 417 -21.39 -0.59 -74.17
CA PRO A 417 -20.30 0.17 -73.52
C PRO A 417 -20.36 1.73 -73.63
N VAL A 418 -19.28 2.35 -73.11
CA VAL A 418 -18.67 3.68 -73.45
C VAL A 418 -19.33 4.96 -72.89
N ALA A 419 -18.72 5.55 -71.87
CA ALA A 419 -17.77 6.68 -71.99
C ALA A 419 -17.14 7.01 -70.63
#